data_AF-A0A0Q9AR98-F1
#
_entry.id   AF-A0A0Q9AR98-F1
#
_cell.length_a   1.000
_cell.length_b   1.000
_cell.length_c   1.000
_cell.angle_alpha   90.00
_cell.angle_beta   90.00
_cell.angle_gamma   90.00
#
_symmetry.space_group_name_H-M   'P 1'
#
loop_
_entity.id
_entity.type
_entity.pdbx_description
1 polymer ?
#
loop_
_entity_poly.entity_id
_entity_poly.type
_entity_poly.pdbx_seq_one_letter_code
_entity_poly.pdbx_strand_id
1 'polypeptide(L)'
;MRLLTMGVFALAGLLFFTSFTTAKGTNIRTDASLLKLSDLIQERSQKNGELDETNGALRDDVESLAEADDGSTQAQDDKLAGLEKSAGTQRLKGRAVTVTLNDAPPNATAKLPGYPEPQPDYLVIHQQDLQAVVNALWQGGAQGIKVMDQRLISTSAVRCVGNTLILQGRVYSPPYKIQAVGDPEKMQQALADSPAIQNYMVYVNVYGLGWKVTEDGTVTLPGYSGTVDLHYAKPVK
;
A
#
# COMPACT_ATOMS: atom_id res chain seq x y z
N MET A 1 -6.59 -57.90 -32.51
CA MET A 1 -7.50 -56.94 -31.84
C MET A 1 -7.27 -56.83 -30.33
N ARG A 2 -7.28 -57.93 -29.55
CA ARG A 2 -7.12 -57.90 -28.07
C ARG A 2 -5.77 -57.38 -27.56
N LEU A 3 -4.67 -57.66 -28.26
CA LEU A 3 -3.32 -57.19 -27.87
C LEU A 3 -3.15 -55.67 -28.07
N LEU A 4 -3.73 -55.13 -29.15
CA LEU A 4 -3.75 -53.69 -29.43
C LEU A 4 -4.52 -52.91 -28.36
N THR A 5 -5.68 -53.42 -27.94
CA THR A 5 -6.45 -52.82 -26.85
C THR A 5 -5.68 -52.83 -25.52
N MET A 6 -5.00 -53.93 -25.18
CA MET A 6 -4.17 -53.98 -23.97
C MET A 6 -3.01 -52.96 -24.02
N GLY A 7 -2.37 -52.81 -25.19
CA GLY A 7 -1.33 -51.82 -25.38
C GLY A 7 -1.83 -50.39 -25.20
N VAL A 8 -3.00 -50.05 -25.74
CA VAL A 8 -3.62 -48.73 -25.58
C VAL A 8 -3.96 -48.43 -24.13
N PHE A 9 -4.53 -49.39 -23.39
CA PHE A 9 -4.84 -49.20 -21.97
C PHE A 9 -3.58 -49.05 -21.10
N ALA A 10 -2.52 -49.81 -21.39
CA ALA A 10 -1.24 -49.65 -20.71
C ALA A 10 -0.63 -48.27 -20.96
N LEU A 11 -0.68 -47.79 -22.20
CA LEU A 11 -0.17 -46.46 -22.56
C LEU A 11 -0.99 -45.35 -21.92
N ALA A 12 -2.32 -45.47 -21.91
CA ALA A 12 -3.21 -44.53 -21.24
C ALA A 12 -2.94 -44.51 -19.72
N GLY A 13 -2.81 -45.69 -19.09
CA GLY A 13 -2.47 -45.80 -17.67
C GLY A 13 -1.13 -45.15 -17.35
N LEU A 14 -0.11 -45.34 -18.19
CA LEU A 14 1.19 -44.67 -18.06
C LEU A 14 1.04 -43.16 -18.15
N LEU A 15 0.29 -42.64 -19.13
CA LEU A 15 0.05 -41.20 -19.30
C LEU A 15 -0.72 -40.59 -18.11
N PHE A 16 -1.71 -41.31 -17.57
CA PHE A 16 -2.42 -40.87 -16.36
C PHE A 16 -1.50 -40.85 -15.14
N PHE A 17 -0.66 -41.87 -14.97
CA PHE A 17 0.28 -41.97 -13.86
C PHE A 17 1.36 -40.89 -13.93
N THR A 18 1.96 -40.65 -15.10
CA THR A 18 2.95 -39.59 -15.30
C THR A 18 2.33 -38.21 -15.11
N SER A 19 1.09 -37.99 -15.61
CA SER A 19 0.37 -36.75 -15.39
C SER A 19 0.07 -36.51 -13.90
N PHE A 20 -0.37 -37.54 -13.18
CA PHE A 20 -0.69 -37.44 -11.75
C PHE A 20 0.55 -37.14 -10.90
N THR A 21 1.66 -37.84 -11.16
CA THR A 21 2.93 -37.64 -10.45
C THR A 21 3.56 -36.29 -10.78
N THR A 22 3.48 -35.85 -12.04
CA THR A 22 3.96 -34.52 -12.48
C THR A 22 3.12 -33.40 -11.89
N ALA A 23 1.80 -33.57 -11.81
CA ALA A 23 0.88 -32.57 -11.28
C ALA A 23 0.99 -32.38 -9.75
N LYS A 24 1.71 -33.26 -9.03
CA LYS A 24 1.88 -33.23 -7.55
C LYS A 24 0.56 -33.00 -6.78
N GLY A 25 -0.57 -33.44 -7.32
CA GLY A 25 -1.90 -33.25 -6.70
C GLY A 25 -2.48 -31.83 -6.78
N THR A 26 -1.94 -30.93 -7.60
CA THR A 26 -2.52 -29.59 -7.79
C THR A 26 -3.66 -29.64 -8.81
N ASN A 27 -4.89 -29.58 -8.32
CA ASN A 27 -6.06 -29.38 -9.16
C ASN A 27 -6.16 -27.88 -9.48
N ILE A 28 -5.86 -27.48 -10.72
CA ILE A 28 -5.83 -26.08 -11.17
C ILE A 28 -7.24 -25.46 -11.24
N ARG A 29 -8.31 -26.25 -11.03
CA ARG A 29 -9.71 -25.84 -11.25
C ARG A 29 -10.60 -25.93 -10.02
N THR A 30 -10.07 -25.83 -8.80
CA THR A 30 -10.91 -25.81 -7.59
C THR A 30 -10.57 -24.65 -6.65
N ASP A 31 -11.60 -24.10 -6.00
CA ASP A 31 -11.56 -22.99 -5.03
C ASP A 31 -10.53 -23.19 -3.92
N ALA A 32 -10.19 -24.44 -3.61
CA ALA A 32 -9.13 -24.81 -2.66
C ALA A 32 -7.74 -24.27 -3.05
N SER A 33 -7.47 -24.07 -4.35
CA SER A 33 -6.22 -23.44 -4.82
C SER A 33 -6.22 -21.92 -4.61
N LEU A 34 -7.37 -21.27 -4.72
CA LEU A 34 -7.53 -19.83 -4.46
C LEU A 34 -7.43 -19.52 -2.96
N LEU A 35 -8.02 -20.35 -2.10
CA LEU A 35 -7.84 -20.24 -0.64
C LEU A 35 -6.36 -20.36 -0.25
N LYS A 36 -5.64 -21.32 -0.82
CA LYS A 36 -4.19 -21.47 -0.59
C LYS A 36 -3.38 -20.27 -1.08
N LEU A 37 -3.81 -19.61 -2.16
CA LEU A 37 -3.15 -18.42 -2.67
C LEU A 37 -3.42 -17.20 -1.78
N SER A 38 -4.66 -17.00 -1.31
CA SER A 38 -4.97 -15.91 -0.37
C SER A 38 -4.22 -16.08 0.94
N ASP A 39 -4.14 -17.31 1.47
CA ASP A 39 -3.40 -17.63 2.68
C ASP A 39 -1.90 -17.33 2.50
N LEU A 40 -1.32 -17.73 1.37
CA LEU A 40 0.07 -17.44 1.05
C LEU A 40 0.32 -15.93 0.89
N ILE A 41 -0.59 -15.18 0.26
CA ILE A 41 -0.46 -13.73 0.15
C ILE A 41 -0.49 -13.07 1.53
N GLN A 42 -1.39 -13.49 2.41
CA GLN A 42 -1.46 -12.98 3.78
C GLN A 42 -0.19 -13.32 4.58
N GLU A 43 0.27 -14.57 4.51
CA GLU A 43 1.52 -15.02 5.14
C GLU A 43 2.71 -14.16 4.66
N ARG A 44 2.83 -13.94 3.35
CA ARG A 44 3.91 -13.11 2.78
C ARG A 44 3.79 -11.65 3.18
N SER A 45 2.57 -11.11 3.22
CA SER A 45 2.31 -9.73 3.65
C SER A 45 2.67 -9.53 5.13
N GLN A 46 2.35 -10.51 5.99
CA GLN A 46 2.74 -10.50 7.40
C GLN A 46 4.26 -10.56 7.54
N LYS A 47 4.90 -11.51 6.86
CA LYS A 47 6.36 -11.65 6.89
C LYS A 47 7.08 -10.39 6.42
N ASN A 48 6.56 -9.71 5.40
CA ASN A 48 7.10 -8.42 4.96
C ASN A 48 6.95 -7.34 6.04
N GLY A 49 5.82 -7.32 6.77
CA GLY A 49 5.64 -6.45 7.92
C GLY A 49 6.67 -6.68 9.03
N GLU A 50 6.91 -7.94 9.40
CA GLU A 50 7.93 -8.30 10.41
C GLU A 50 9.36 -7.89 9.98
N LEU A 51 9.68 -8.06 8.68
CA LEU A 51 10.95 -7.61 8.12
C LEU A 51 11.08 -6.10 8.10
N ASP A 52 10.01 -5.36 7.81
CA ASP A 52 10.00 -3.89 7.84
C ASP A 52 10.23 -3.36 9.28
N GLU A 53 9.61 -3.99 10.27
CA GLU A 53 9.83 -3.66 11.68
C GLU A 53 11.27 -3.96 12.12
N THR A 54 11.81 -5.11 11.72
CA THR A 54 13.20 -5.50 11.99
C THR A 54 14.20 -4.53 11.33
N ASN A 55 13.95 -4.13 10.09
CA ASN A 55 14.78 -3.14 9.39
C ASN A 55 14.73 -1.78 10.07
N GLY A 56 13.56 -1.36 10.56
CA GLY A 56 13.41 -0.13 11.34
C GLY A 56 14.23 -0.17 12.63
N ALA A 57 14.12 -1.25 13.41
CA ALA A 57 14.87 -1.42 14.65
C ALA A 57 16.39 -1.44 14.41
N LEU A 58 16.86 -2.18 13.40
CA LEU A 58 18.28 -2.25 13.09
C LEU A 58 18.85 -0.89 12.63
N ARG A 59 18.04 -0.05 11.97
CA ARG A 59 18.44 1.31 11.64
C ARG A 59 18.57 2.19 12.87
N ASP A 60 17.60 2.14 13.77
CA ASP A 60 17.66 2.87 15.05
C ASP A 60 18.93 2.44 15.85
N ASP A 61 19.27 1.14 15.84
CA ASP A 61 20.50 0.63 16.47
C ASP A 61 21.78 1.13 15.79
N VAL A 62 21.83 1.11 14.45
CA VAL A 62 22.98 1.61 13.69
C VAL A 62 23.19 3.10 13.92
N GLU A 63 22.12 3.89 13.95
CA GLU A 63 22.20 5.33 14.23
C GLU A 63 22.74 5.58 15.64
N SER A 64 22.19 4.88 16.65
CA SER A 64 22.67 5.01 18.03
C SER A 64 24.15 4.62 18.20
N LEU A 65 24.64 3.65 17.42
CA LEU A 65 26.05 3.25 17.44
C LEU A 65 26.93 4.27 16.70
N ALA A 66 26.44 4.87 15.62
CA ALA A 66 27.14 5.93 14.90
C ALA A 66 27.30 7.19 15.75
N GLU A 67 26.23 7.63 16.43
CA GLU A 67 26.26 8.79 17.35
C GLU A 67 27.23 8.61 18.53
N ALA A 68 27.53 7.37 18.93
CA ALA A 68 28.35 7.10 20.10
C ALA A 68 29.87 7.27 19.87
N ASP A 69 30.37 7.27 18.62
CA ASP A 69 31.82 7.26 18.34
C ASP A 69 32.23 7.65 16.88
N ASP A 70 31.71 8.74 16.30
CA ASP A 70 32.05 9.09 14.90
C ASP A 70 33.07 10.25 14.73
N GLY A 71 33.43 10.94 15.82
CA GLY A 71 34.33 12.09 15.77
C GLY A 71 33.78 13.25 14.92
N SER A 72 32.46 13.33 14.72
CA SER A 72 31.79 14.40 14.00
C SER A 72 31.90 15.73 14.74
N THR A 73 31.69 16.79 13.97
CA THR A 73 31.46 18.12 14.51
C THR A 73 29.95 18.37 14.61
N GLN A 74 29.54 19.24 15.54
CA GLN A 74 28.14 19.69 15.65
C GLN A 74 27.53 20.12 14.32
N ALA A 75 28.33 20.76 13.45
CA ALA A 75 27.87 21.21 12.14
C ALA A 75 27.56 20.04 11.17
N GLN A 76 28.25 18.91 11.32
CA GLN A 76 27.97 17.69 10.55
C GLN A 76 26.70 17.00 11.08
N ASP A 77 26.51 16.96 12.39
CA ASP A 77 25.32 16.38 13.01
C ASP A 77 24.06 17.16 12.63
N ASP A 78 24.11 18.49 12.72
CA ASP A 78 23.01 19.37 12.31
C ASP A 78 22.65 19.19 10.83
N LYS A 79 23.68 18.96 9.99
CA LYS A 79 23.50 18.70 8.56
C LYS A 79 22.86 17.32 8.33
N LEU A 80 23.32 16.29 9.05
CA LEU A 80 22.75 14.94 8.97
C LEU A 80 21.28 14.97 9.37
N ALA A 81 20.96 15.52 10.55
CA ALA A 81 19.58 15.64 11.04
C ALA A 81 18.66 16.39 10.04
N GLY A 82 19.19 17.43 9.38
CA GLY A 82 18.47 18.14 8.30
C GLY A 82 18.19 17.27 7.07
N LEU A 83 19.15 16.43 6.67
CA LEU A 83 19.00 15.50 5.55
C LEU A 83 18.02 14.39 5.88
N GLU A 84 18.12 13.78 7.05
CA GLU A 84 17.22 12.72 7.48
C GLU A 84 15.76 13.19 7.59
N LYS A 85 15.55 14.41 8.12
CA LYS A 85 14.25 15.06 8.13
C LYS A 85 13.69 15.23 6.72
N SER A 86 14.53 15.66 5.78
CA SER A 86 14.14 15.86 4.37
C SER A 86 13.91 14.53 3.64
N ALA A 87 14.65 13.49 4.00
CA ALA A 87 14.48 12.13 3.49
C ALA A 87 13.25 11.43 4.09
N GLY A 88 12.67 11.96 5.17
CA GLY A 88 11.52 11.38 5.85
C GLY A 88 11.84 10.13 6.68
N THR A 89 13.12 9.90 6.99
CA THR A 89 13.58 8.74 7.79
C THR A 89 13.36 8.94 9.28
N GLN A 90 13.16 10.19 9.73
CA GLN A 90 12.90 10.50 11.14
C GLN A 90 11.41 10.50 11.50
N ARG A 91 11.13 10.21 12.79
CA ARG A 91 9.79 10.34 13.38
C ARG A 91 9.33 11.79 13.27
N LEU A 92 8.05 12.00 12.95
CA LEU A 92 7.49 13.33 12.75
C LEU A 92 6.26 13.52 13.63
N LYS A 93 6.34 14.47 14.57
CA LYS A 93 5.23 14.82 15.46
C LYS A 93 4.62 16.16 15.06
N GLY A 94 3.29 16.24 15.00
CA GLY A 94 2.58 17.49 14.74
C GLY A 94 1.06 17.30 14.65
N ARG A 95 0.34 18.39 14.35
CA ARG A 95 -1.10 18.31 14.08
C ARG A 95 -1.36 17.50 12.82
N ALA A 96 -2.42 16.71 12.81
CA ALA A 96 -2.69 15.78 11.72
C ALA A 96 -4.14 15.80 11.23
N VAL A 97 -4.27 15.54 9.92
CA VAL A 97 -5.54 15.22 9.26
C VAL A 97 -5.49 13.76 8.80
N THR A 98 -6.58 13.04 9.02
CA THR A 98 -6.77 11.69 8.48
C THR A 98 -7.91 11.69 7.48
N VAL A 99 -7.63 11.19 6.28
CA VAL A 99 -8.61 10.91 5.23
C VAL A 99 -8.83 9.41 5.18
N THR A 100 -10.08 8.98 5.31
CA THR A 100 -10.49 7.57 5.20
C THR A 100 -11.33 7.37 3.95
N LEU A 101 -10.91 6.46 3.09
CA LEU A 101 -11.60 6.05 1.88
C LEU A 101 -12.09 4.62 2.05
N ASN A 102 -13.29 4.30 1.55
CA ASN A 102 -13.81 2.94 1.60
C ASN A 102 -14.55 2.60 0.30
N ASP A 103 -14.55 1.33 -0.06
CA ASP A 103 -15.38 0.82 -1.15
C ASP A 103 -16.87 1.09 -0.86
N ALA A 104 -17.66 1.08 -1.92
CA ALA A 104 -19.11 1.17 -1.81
C ALA A 104 -19.68 -0.04 -1.05
N PRO A 105 -20.85 0.10 -0.38
CA PRO A 105 -21.48 -1.02 0.29
C PRO A 105 -21.86 -2.14 -0.70
N PRO A 106 -21.93 -3.40 -0.24
CA PRO A 106 -22.43 -4.50 -1.07
C PRO A 106 -23.84 -4.17 -1.62
N ASN A 107 -24.06 -4.45 -2.90
CA ASN A 107 -25.31 -4.14 -3.62
C ASN A 107 -25.63 -2.64 -3.73
N ALA A 108 -24.61 -1.79 -3.76
CA ALA A 108 -24.78 -0.38 -4.10
C ALA A 108 -25.54 -0.22 -5.43
N THR A 109 -26.50 0.70 -5.43
CA THR A 109 -27.23 1.16 -6.63
C THR A 109 -27.00 2.66 -6.80
N ALA A 110 -27.34 3.20 -7.97
CA ALA A 110 -27.32 4.63 -8.19
C ALA A 110 -28.33 5.33 -7.27
N LYS A 111 -27.84 6.20 -6.38
CA LYS A 111 -28.67 6.95 -5.41
C LYS A 111 -29.31 8.20 -5.98
N LEU A 112 -28.78 8.71 -7.10
CA LEU A 112 -29.21 9.95 -7.74
C LEU A 112 -29.84 9.66 -9.11
N PRO A 113 -30.92 10.37 -9.48
CA PRO A 113 -31.57 10.19 -10.78
C PRO A 113 -30.64 10.62 -11.93
N GLY A 114 -30.74 9.95 -13.08
CA GLY A 114 -29.97 10.26 -14.28
C GLY A 114 -28.56 9.65 -14.33
N TYR A 115 -28.15 8.90 -13.30
CA TYR A 115 -26.92 8.11 -13.32
C TYR A 115 -27.20 6.65 -13.71
N PRO A 116 -26.28 6.00 -14.45
CA PRO A 116 -26.43 4.59 -14.81
C PRO A 116 -26.29 3.68 -13.58
N GLU A 117 -26.77 2.44 -13.71
CA GLU A 117 -26.47 1.40 -12.73
C GLU A 117 -24.95 1.22 -12.57
N PRO A 118 -24.47 0.99 -11.34
CA PRO A 118 -23.04 0.94 -11.07
C PRO A 118 -22.38 -0.25 -11.76
N GLN A 119 -21.27 0.03 -12.45
CA GLN A 119 -20.35 -1.01 -12.88
C GLN A 119 -19.41 -1.38 -11.73
N PRO A 120 -18.86 -2.62 -11.70
CA PRO A 120 -17.94 -3.04 -10.63
C PRO A 120 -16.79 -2.06 -10.38
N ASP A 121 -16.28 -1.43 -11.45
CA ASP A 121 -15.22 -0.45 -11.38
C ASP A 121 -15.62 0.81 -10.58
N TYR A 122 -16.89 1.22 -10.61
CA TYR A 122 -17.35 2.42 -9.91
C TYR A 122 -17.56 2.21 -8.41
N LEU A 123 -17.42 0.97 -7.94
CA LEU A 123 -17.73 0.58 -6.56
C LEU A 123 -16.48 0.35 -5.72
N VAL A 124 -15.31 0.35 -6.34
CA VAL A 124 -14.02 0.09 -5.70
C VAL A 124 -13.15 1.34 -5.71
N ILE A 125 -12.33 1.48 -4.68
CA ILE A 125 -11.30 2.51 -4.63
C ILE A 125 -10.14 2.11 -5.53
N HIS A 126 -9.62 3.07 -6.29
CA HIS A 126 -8.47 2.87 -7.16
C HIS A 126 -7.23 3.65 -6.71
N GLN A 127 -6.09 3.31 -7.33
CA GLN A 127 -4.80 3.95 -7.09
C GLN A 127 -4.87 5.46 -7.30
N GLN A 128 -5.56 5.93 -8.35
CA GLN A 128 -5.67 7.36 -8.64
C GLN A 128 -6.37 8.14 -7.52
N ASP A 129 -7.31 7.52 -6.80
CA ASP A 129 -8.06 8.19 -5.73
C ASP A 129 -7.15 8.44 -4.53
N LEU A 130 -6.38 7.43 -4.10
CA LEU A 130 -5.40 7.61 -3.03
C LEU A 130 -4.29 8.55 -3.44
N GLN A 131 -3.81 8.44 -4.67
CA GLN A 131 -2.76 9.32 -5.19
C GLN A 131 -3.25 10.78 -5.22
N ALA A 132 -4.50 11.02 -5.60
CA ALA A 132 -5.10 12.36 -5.56
C ALA A 132 -5.13 12.93 -4.13
N VAL A 133 -5.48 12.11 -3.13
CA VAL A 133 -5.47 12.51 -1.72
C VAL A 133 -4.06 12.80 -1.23
N VAL A 134 -3.10 11.91 -1.48
CA VAL A 134 -1.69 12.12 -1.08
C VAL A 134 -1.14 13.40 -1.71
N ASN A 135 -1.39 13.63 -3.00
CA ASN A 135 -0.93 14.83 -3.69
C ASN A 135 -1.59 16.11 -3.17
N ALA A 136 -2.89 16.09 -2.91
CA ALA A 136 -3.60 17.23 -2.34
C ALA A 136 -3.09 17.57 -0.94
N LEU A 137 -2.80 16.57 -0.10
CA LEU A 137 -2.19 16.78 1.22
C LEU A 137 -0.80 17.39 1.11
N TRP A 138 0.04 16.94 0.17
CA TRP A 138 1.34 17.57 -0.08
C TRP A 138 1.20 19.01 -0.59
N GLN A 139 0.28 19.27 -1.50
CA GLN A 139 -0.04 20.63 -1.97
C GLN A 139 -0.53 21.53 -0.83
N GLY A 140 -1.29 20.97 0.11
CA GLY A 140 -1.74 21.62 1.34
C GLY A 140 -0.64 21.84 2.39
N GLY A 141 0.61 21.46 2.10
CA GLY A 141 1.75 21.69 2.98
C GLY A 141 1.93 20.62 4.06
N ALA A 142 1.46 19.39 3.83
CA ALA A 142 1.83 18.27 4.68
C ALA A 142 3.37 18.15 4.77
N GLN A 143 3.87 17.83 5.96
CA GLN A 143 5.29 17.61 6.28
C GLN A 143 5.65 16.12 6.32
N GLY A 144 4.65 15.27 6.52
CA GLY A 144 4.77 13.81 6.49
C GLY A 144 3.42 13.20 6.20
N ILE A 145 3.40 12.13 5.40
CA ILE A 145 2.19 11.36 5.09
C ILE A 145 2.46 9.90 5.36
N LYS A 146 1.47 9.22 5.94
CA LYS A 146 1.42 7.78 6.12
C LYS A 146 0.14 7.26 5.46
N VAL A 147 0.26 6.21 4.66
CA VAL A 147 -0.90 5.47 4.14
C VAL A 147 -0.94 4.13 4.86
N MET A 148 -2.07 3.83 5.49
CA MET A 148 -2.23 2.73 6.44
C MET A 148 -1.20 2.83 7.58
N ASP A 149 -0.21 1.96 7.60
CA ASP A 149 0.90 1.96 8.54
C ASP A 149 2.25 2.25 7.86
N GLN A 150 2.25 2.67 6.60
CA GLN A 150 3.45 2.91 5.79
C GLN A 150 3.74 4.40 5.61
N ARG A 151 4.88 4.87 6.13
CA ARG A 151 5.38 6.23 5.87
C ARG A 151 5.69 6.38 4.38
N LEU A 152 5.28 7.49 3.78
CA LEU A 152 5.60 7.82 2.39
C LEU A 152 6.75 8.82 2.31
N ILE A 153 7.60 8.63 1.30
CA ILE A 153 8.65 9.53 0.85
C ILE A 153 8.50 9.76 -0.67
N SER A 154 9.35 10.60 -1.25
CA SER A 154 9.26 10.98 -2.67
C SER A 154 9.37 9.80 -3.66
N THR A 155 10.01 8.71 -3.25
CA THR A 155 10.15 7.48 -4.04
C THR A 155 9.11 6.41 -3.69
N SER A 156 8.19 6.68 -2.76
CA SER A 156 7.11 5.76 -2.42
C SER A 156 6.03 5.77 -3.50
N ALA A 157 5.48 4.59 -3.80
CA ALA A 157 4.40 4.43 -4.76
C ALA A 157 3.27 3.59 -4.17
N VAL A 158 2.04 4.08 -4.32
CA VAL A 158 0.82 3.30 -4.10
C VAL A 158 0.53 2.53 -5.38
N ARG A 159 0.39 1.20 -5.31
CA ARG A 159 0.13 0.35 -6.49
C ARG A 159 -1.15 -0.45 -6.31
N CYS A 160 -2.05 -0.40 -7.29
CA CYS A 160 -3.19 -1.33 -7.32
C CYS A 160 -2.77 -2.71 -7.84
N VAL A 161 -3.25 -3.76 -7.17
CA VAL A 161 -3.25 -5.14 -7.66
C VAL A 161 -4.64 -5.72 -7.45
N GLY A 162 -5.42 -5.81 -8.53
CA GLY A 162 -6.84 -6.14 -8.46
C GLY A 162 -7.62 -5.10 -7.67
N ASN A 163 -8.39 -5.54 -6.68
CA ASN A 163 -9.16 -4.71 -5.74
C ASN A 163 -8.40 -4.41 -4.44
N THR A 164 -7.09 -4.68 -4.40
CA THR A 164 -6.25 -4.42 -3.23
C THR A 164 -5.11 -3.47 -3.59
N LEU A 165 -4.54 -2.85 -2.57
CA LEU A 165 -3.36 -2.01 -2.71
C LEU A 165 -2.12 -2.74 -2.21
N ILE A 166 -1.02 -2.55 -2.92
CA ILE A 166 0.31 -2.95 -2.47
C ILE A 166 1.11 -1.69 -2.16
N LEU A 167 1.54 -1.58 -0.91
CA LEU A 167 2.50 -0.58 -0.45
C LEU A 167 3.68 -1.30 0.17
N GLN A 168 4.87 -1.06 -0.36
CA GLN A 168 6.13 -1.65 0.14
C GLN A 168 6.08 -3.19 0.29
N GLY A 169 5.38 -3.87 -0.63
CA GLY A 169 5.26 -5.33 -0.61
C GLY A 169 4.20 -5.87 0.36
N ARG A 170 3.45 -5.00 1.03
CA ARG A 170 2.33 -5.37 1.91
C ARG A 170 1.00 -5.07 1.24
N VAL A 171 0.04 -5.98 1.41
CA VAL A 171 -1.30 -5.89 0.80
C VAL A 171 -2.25 -5.24 1.79
N TYR A 172 -3.05 -4.27 1.31
CA TYR A 172 -4.05 -3.56 2.09
C TYR A 172 -5.41 -3.59 1.38
N SER A 173 -6.44 -3.81 2.18
CA SER A 173 -7.84 -3.69 1.78
C SER A 173 -8.46 -2.43 2.41
N PRO A 174 -9.55 -1.90 1.85
CA PRO A 174 -10.30 -0.82 2.47
C PRO A 174 -10.83 -1.22 3.86
N PRO A 175 -11.06 -0.25 4.77
CA PRO A 175 -10.93 1.19 4.56
C PRO A 175 -9.48 1.67 4.58
N TYR A 176 -9.12 2.48 3.58
CA TYR A 176 -7.80 3.07 3.44
C TYR A 176 -7.69 4.35 4.27
N LYS A 177 -6.73 4.40 5.19
CA LYS A 177 -6.47 5.57 6.04
C LYS A 177 -5.20 6.29 5.59
N ILE A 178 -5.32 7.55 5.26
CA ILE A 178 -4.21 8.43 4.86
C ILE A 178 -4.08 9.50 5.93
N GLN A 179 -3.01 9.47 6.70
CA GLN A 179 -2.76 10.40 7.79
C GLN A 179 -1.60 11.32 7.42
N ALA A 180 -1.82 12.63 7.52
CA ALA A 180 -0.84 13.65 7.18
C ALA A 180 -0.60 14.58 8.37
N VAL A 181 0.67 14.84 8.69
CA VAL A 181 1.08 15.85 9.67
C VAL A 181 1.36 17.16 8.94
N GLY A 182 0.77 18.26 9.40
CA GLY A 182 0.91 19.58 8.79
C GLY A 182 -0.09 20.58 9.38
N ASP A 183 -0.36 21.66 8.65
CA ASP A 183 -1.42 22.62 8.97
C ASP A 183 -2.79 22.04 8.56
N PRO A 184 -3.68 21.68 9.51
CA PRO A 184 -4.93 21.02 9.18
C PRO A 184 -5.88 21.84 8.31
N GLU A 185 -5.87 23.17 8.46
CA GLU A 185 -6.76 24.06 7.70
C GLU A 185 -6.33 24.09 6.23
N LYS A 186 -5.02 24.26 5.97
CA LYS A 186 -4.46 24.24 4.61
C LYS A 186 -4.63 22.88 3.94
N MET A 187 -4.42 21.80 4.67
CA MET A 187 -4.61 20.45 4.14
C MET A 187 -6.07 20.17 3.79
N GLN A 188 -7.03 20.57 4.64
CA GLN A 188 -8.46 20.41 4.34
C GLN A 188 -8.90 21.27 3.15
N GLN A 189 -8.40 22.51 3.06
CA GLN A 189 -8.66 23.37 1.91
C GLN A 189 -8.12 22.74 0.61
N ALA A 190 -6.88 22.24 0.61
CA ALA A 190 -6.28 21.59 -0.56
C ALA A 190 -7.04 20.31 -0.97
N LEU A 191 -7.57 19.55 -0.01
CA LEU A 191 -8.44 18.41 -0.30
C LEU A 191 -9.74 18.86 -0.99
N ALA A 192 -10.35 19.95 -0.54
CA ALA A 192 -11.58 20.49 -1.12
C ALA A 192 -11.38 21.09 -2.52
N ASP A 193 -10.22 21.72 -2.75
CA ASP A 193 -9.90 22.39 -4.02
C ASP A 193 -9.43 21.44 -5.12
N SER A 194 -9.06 20.19 -4.78
CA SER A 194 -8.54 19.22 -5.74
C SER A 194 -9.61 18.74 -6.72
N PRO A 195 -9.47 18.98 -8.04
CA PRO A 195 -10.45 18.53 -9.04
C PRO A 195 -10.59 17.01 -9.10
N ALA A 196 -9.50 16.28 -8.84
CA ALA A 196 -9.53 14.82 -8.79
C ALA A 196 -10.38 14.31 -7.61
N ILE A 197 -10.29 14.96 -6.45
CA ILE A 197 -11.11 14.61 -5.29
C ILE A 197 -12.56 15.04 -5.51
N GLN A 198 -12.81 16.19 -6.14
CA GLN A 198 -14.17 16.60 -6.50
C GLN A 198 -14.85 15.58 -7.43
N ASN A 199 -14.12 15.02 -8.40
CA ASN A 199 -14.62 13.92 -9.23
C ASN A 199 -14.91 12.68 -8.38
N TYR A 200 -14.01 12.28 -7.49
CA TYR A 200 -14.23 11.16 -6.56
C TYR A 200 -15.48 11.37 -5.69
N MET A 201 -15.74 12.59 -5.23
CA MET A 201 -16.93 12.92 -4.43
C MET A 201 -18.25 12.71 -5.20
N VAL A 202 -18.24 12.73 -6.54
CA VAL A 202 -19.41 12.33 -7.33
C VAL A 202 -19.72 10.86 -7.09
N TYR A 203 -18.72 9.98 -7.11
CA TYR A 203 -18.89 8.56 -6.85
C TYR A 203 -19.32 8.28 -5.41
N VAL A 204 -18.77 9.02 -4.43
CA VAL A 204 -19.23 9.00 -3.03
C VAL A 204 -20.73 9.27 -2.93
N ASN A 205 -21.21 10.32 -3.59
CA ASN A 205 -22.62 10.73 -3.53
C ASN A 205 -23.55 9.79 -4.32
N VAL A 206 -23.12 9.37 -5.51
CA VAL A 206 -23.95 8.57 -6.44
C VAL A 206 -23.98 7.10 -6.05
N TYR A 207 -22.82 6.50 -5.76
CA TYR A 207 -22.68 5.06 -5.54
C TYR A 207 -22.36 4.70 -4.09
N GLY A 208 -22.06 5.67 -3.23
CA GLY A 208 -21.90 5.44 -1.80
C GLY A 208 -20.52 4.96 -1.38
N LEU A 209 -19.46 5.28 -2.12
CA LEU A 209 -18.09 5.10 -1.62
C LEU A 209 -17.91 5.89 -0.32
N GLY A 210 -17.07 5.38 0.57
CA GLY A 210 -16.80 6.02 1.85
C GLY A 210 -15.80 7.16 1.72
N TRP A 211 -16.15 8.32 2.27
CA TRP A 211 -15.24 9.45 2.44
C TRP A 211 -15.40 10.02 3.85
N LYS A 212 -14.28 10.16 4.57
CA LYS A 212 -14.27 10.79 5.89
C LYS A 212 -12.95 11.52 6.10
N VAL A 213 -13.03 12.78 6.51
CA VAL A 213 -11.87 13.59 6.91
C VAL A 213 -12.02 13.89 8.40
N THR A 214 -10.98 13.63 9.20
CA THR A 214 -10.91 13.98 10.62
C THR A 214 -9.65 14.76 10.92
N GLU A 215 -9.73 15.70 11.85
CA GLU A 215 -8.54 16.24 12.51
C GLU A 215 -8.26 15.41 13.77
N ASP A 216 -7.10 14.77 13.81
CA ASP A 216 -6.74 13.83 14.90
C ASP A 216 -5.93 14.51 16.02
N GLY A 217 -5.85 15.84 16.02
CA GLY A 217 -4.99 16.58 16.94
C GLY A 217 -3.52 16.26 16.70
N THR A 218 -2.73 16.09 17.77
CA THR A 218 -1.29 15.81 17.64
C THR A 218 -1.02 14.32 17.48
N VAL A 219 -0.31 13.95 16.41
CA VAL A 219 0.08 12.57 16.09
C VAL A 219 1.57 12.51 15.81
N THR A 220 2.18 11.36 16.08
CA THR A 220 3.55 11.04 15.66
C THR A 220 3.51 10.01 14.53
N LEU A 221 4.02 10.37 13.36
CA LEU A 221 4.28 9.44 12.26
C LEU A 221 5.63 8.76 12.45
N PRO A 222 5.76 7.47 12.13
CA PRO A 222 7.05 6.79 12.13
C PRO A 222 7.95 7.35 11.03
N GLY A 223 9.25 7.12 11.17
CA GLY A 223 10.22 7.30 10.11
C GLY A 223 10.01 6.29 8.97
N TYR A 224 10.52 6.59 7.79
CA TYR A 224 10.53 5.65 6.68
C TYR A 224 11.53 4.50 6.93
N SER A 225 11.03 3.27 7.00
CA SER A 225 11.83 2.05 7.26
C SER A 225 12.22 1.28 6.00
N GLY A 226 11.68 1.64 4.83
CA GLY A 226 12.03 1.02 3.55
C GLY A 226 13.39 1.49 3.00
N THR A 227 13.89 0.88 1.92
CA THR A 227 15.19 1.26 1.35
C THR A 227 15.16 2.66 0.73
N VAL A 228 16.18 3.46 1.05
CA VAL A 228 16.45 4.77 0.42
C VAL A 228 17.55 4.68 -0.65
N ASP A 229 18.15 3.50 -0.82
CA ASP A 229 19.23 3.27 -1.76
C ASP A 229 18.73 3.39 -3.21
N LEU A 230 19.51 4.09 -4.02
CA LEU A 230 19.27 4.19 -5.45
C LEU A 230 20.19 3.20 -6.18
N HIS A 231 19.62 2.37 -7.05
CA HIS A 231 20.40 1.34 -7.76
C HIS A 231 21.39 1.91 -8.79
N TYR A 232 21.08 3.07 -9.39
CA TYR A 232 21.85 3.64 -10.49
C TYR A 232 22.51 4.98 -10.16
N ALA A 233 22.02 5.70 -9.15
CA ALA A 233 22.52 7.00 -8.74
C ALA A 233 23.43 6.85 -7.50
N LYS A 234 24.43 7.72 -7.38
CA LYS A 234 25.33 7.77 -6.22
C LYS A 234 25.50 9.21 -5.75
N PRO A 235 25.68 9.46 -4.44
CA PRO A 235 26.03 10.78 -3.94
C PRO A 235 27.29 11.31 -4.62
N VAL A 236 27.31 12.60 -4.94
CA VAL A 236 28.52 13.29 -5.39
C VAL A 236 29.48 13.36 -4.19
N LYS A 237 30.75 12.99 -4.41
CA LYS A 237 31.79 13.04 -3.40
C LYS A 237 32.22 14.47 -3.11
#